data_AF-A0A6I5X8J9-F1
#
_entry.id   AF-A0A6I5X8J9-F1
#
_cell.length_a   1.000
_cell.length_b   1.000
_cell.length_c   1.000
_cell.angle_alpha   90.00
_cell.angle_beta   90.00
_cell.angle_gamma   90.00
#
_symmetry.space_group_name_H-M   'P 1'
#
loop_
_entity.id
_entity.type
_entity.pdbx_description
1 polymer ?
#
loop_
_entity_poly.entity_id
_entity_poly.type
_entity_poly.pdbx_seq_one_letter_code
_entity_poly.pdbx_strand_id
1 'polypeptide(L)'
;MIGDPHHIRVLAARLRADGERVRAVAVRVAGTSEVAWQSPAAQSFRARVHDVAVGLRRVATDLDDAALALDWHATALESVAAALARAAAAGESAVRAGAHELSAVLR
;
A
#
# COMPACT_ATOMS: atom_id res chain seq x y z
N MET A 1 -11.29 -12.89 1.66
CA MET A 1 -10.60 -13.21 2.92
C MET A 1 -9.83 -11.98 3.37
N ILE A 2 -9.98 -11.51 4.62
CA ILE A 2 -9.11 -10.47 5.17
C ILE A 2 -7.67 -11.01 5.12
N GLY A 3 -6.74 -10.28 4.50
CA GLY A 3 -5.35 -10.71 4.34
C GLY A 3 -5.01 -11.40 3.00
N ASP A 4 -5.91 -11.41 2.01
CA ASP A 4 -5.53 -11.82 0.65
C ASP A 4 -4.56 -10.80 0.01
N PRO A 5 -3.32 -11.19 -0.38
CA PRO A 5 -2.35 -10.31 -1.03
C PRO A 5 -2.89 -9.58 -2.25
N HIS A 6 -3.78 -10.20 -3.02
CA HIS A 6 -4.38 -9.55 -4.19
C HIS A 6 -5.28 -8.37 -3.79
N HIS A 7 -6.15 -8.57 -2.80
CA HIS A 7 -6.96 -7.47 -2.26
C HIS A 7 -6.12 -6.35 -1.65
N ILE A 8 -5.01 -6.68 -0.97
CA ILE A 8 -4.10 -5.67 -0.42
C ILE A 8 -3.48 -4.82 -1.53
N ARG A 9 -3.05 -5.43 -2.63
CA ARG A 9 -2.53 -4.70 -3.80
C ARG A 9 -3.59 -3.82 -4.48
N VAL A 10 -4.83 -4.31 -4.57
CA VAL A 10 -5.94 -3.49 -5.08
C VAL A 10 -6.15 -2.25 -4.21
N LEU A 11 -6.07 -2.40 -2.88
CA LEU A 11 -6.15 -1.26 -1.96
C LEU A 11 -4.96 -0.30 -2.14
N ALA A 12 -3.73 -0.82 -2.24
CA ALA A 12 -2.54 0.00 -2.50
C ALA A 12 -2.68 0.81 -3.81
N ALA A 13 -3.17 0.18 -4.89
CA ALA A 13 -3.44 0.86 -6.16
C ALA A 13 -4.49 1.97 -6.03
N ARG A 14 -5.53 1.75 -5.23
CA ARG A 14 -6.55 2.78 -4.93
C ARG A 14 -5.95 3.96 -4.17
N LEU A 15 -5.12 3.70 -3.14
CA LEU A 15 -4.46 4.76 -2.38
C LEU A 15 -3.56 5.63 -3.26
N ARG A 16 -2.80 5.03 -4.20
CA ARG A 16 -2.01 5.79 -5.19
C ARG A 16 -2.90 6.67 -6.07
N ALA A 17 -4.00 6.12 -6.57
CA ALA A 17 -4.95 6.88 -7.37
C ALA A 17 -5.58 8.04 -6.57
N ASP A 18 -5.86 7.84 -5.29
CA ASP A 18 -6.30 8.90 -4.38
C ASP A 18 -5.21 9.95 -4.15
N GLY A 19 -3.95 9.53 -3.97
CA GLY A 19 -2.79 10.42 -3.86
C GLY A 19 -2.67 11.34 -5.09
N GLU A 20 -2.78 10.79 -6.29
CA GLU A 20 -2.79 11.56 -7.54
C GLU A 20 -3.97 12.54 -7.63
N ARG A 21 -5.17 12.11 -7.22
CA ARG A 21 -6.33 13.02 -7.14
C ARG A 21 -6.07 14.18 -6.19
N VAL A 22 -5.50 13.92 -5.00
CA VAL A 22 -5.16 14.94 -4.01
C VAL A 22 -4.08 15.90 -4.54
N ARG A 23 -3.04 15.39 -5.22
CA ARG A 23 -2.03 16.23 -5.90
C ARG A 23 -2.67 17.18 -6.91
N ALA A 24 -3.57 16.67 -7.75
CA ALA A 24 -4.28 17.48 -8.74
C ALA A 24 -5.13 18.58 -8.06
N VAL A 25 -5.79 18.27 -6.94
CA VAL A 25 -6.50 19.29 -6.13
C VAL A 25 -5.52 20.32 -5.58
N ALA A 26 -4.38 19.90 -5.02
CA ALA A 26 -3.38 20.79 -4.45
C ALA A 26 -2.83 21.78 -5.48
N VAL A 27 -2.60 21.33 -6.72
CA VAL A 27 -2.20 22.19 -7.85
C VAL A 27 -3.29 23.20 -8.18
N ARG A 28 -4.56 22.78 -8.28
CA ARG A 28 -5.68 23.70 -8.54
C ARG A 28 -5.82 24.75 -7.45
N VAL A 29 -5.73 24.35 -6.18
CA VAL A 29 -5.78 25.27 -5.03
C VAL A 29 -4.61 26.25 -5.10
N ALA A 30 -3.39 25.80 -5.33
CA ALA A 30 -2.24 26.71 -5.46
C ALA A 30 -2.44 27.74 -6.58
N GLY A 31 -3.04 27.32 -7.70
CA GLY A 31 -3.37 28.19 -8.83
C GLY A 31 -4.39 29.30 -8.51
N THR A 32 -5.20 29.16 -7.46
CA THR A 32 -6.13 30.25 -7.06
C THR A 32 -5.44 31.41 -6.34
N SER A 33 -4.15 31.28 -6.01
CA SER A 33 -3.41 32.33 -5.28
C SER A 33 -3.12 33.59 -6.11
N GLU A 34 -3.24 33.51 -7.44
CA GLU A 34 -3.03 34.63 -8.36
C GLU A 34 -4.23 35.57 -8.39
N VAL A 35 -4.28 36.48 -7.41
CA VAL A 35 -5.27 37.57 -7.35
C VAL A 35 -4.63 38.90 -7.71
N ALA A 36 -5.30 39.68 -8.57
CA ALA A 36 -4.78 40.95 -9.08
C ALA A 36 -4.72 42.07 -8.03
N TRP A 37 -5.53 41.99 -6.96
CA TRP A 37 -5.57 43.05 -5.95
C TRP A 37 -4.42 42.92 -4.94
N GLN A 38 -3.89 44.08 -4.54
CA GLN A 38 -2.83 44.20 -3.54
C GLN A 38 -3.42 44.83 -2.27
N SER A 39 -3.65 43.99 -1.26
CA SER A 39 -4.15 44.42 0.05
C SER A 39 -3.69 43.43 1.14
N PRO A 40 -3.77 43.80 2.43
CA PRO A 40 -3.55 42.86 3.52
C PRO A 40 -4.43 41.60 3.41
N ALA A 41 -5.70 41.76 3.01
CA ALA A 41 -6.60 40.63 2.77
C ALA A 41 -6.09 39.70 1.65
N ALA A 42 -5.49 40.25 0.59
CA ALA A 42 -4.86 39.46 -0.47
C ALA A 42 -3.69 38.61 0.07
N GLN A 43 -2.89 39.17 0.97
CA GLN A 43 -1.75 38.48 1.58
C GLN A 43 -2.24 37.32 2.45
N SER A 44 -3.24 37.55 3.31
CA SER A 44 -3.85 36.50 4.14
C SER A 44 -4.47 35.39 3.28
N PHE A 45 -5.14 35.74 2.19
CA PHE A 45 -5.67 34.77 1.24
C PHE A 45 -4.57 33.91 0.61
N ARG A 46 -3.49 34.52 0.09
CA ARG A 46 -2.36 33.80 -0.50
C ARG A 46 -1.68 32.87 0.51
N ALA A 47 -1.48 33.33 1.74
CA ALA A 47 -0.93 32.51 2.83
C ALA A 47 -1.83 31.30 3.11
N ARG A 48 -3.16 31.51 3.21
CA ARG A 48 -4.10 30.43 3.45
C ARG A 48 -4.13 29.41 2.31
N VAL A 49 -4.11 29.87 1.06
CA VAL A 49 -4.02 29.00 -0.12
C VAL A 49 -2.73 28.19 -0.10
N HIS A 50 -1.60 28.81 0.22
CA HIS A 50 -0.32 28.12 0.36
C HIS A 50 -0.38 27.01 1.41
N ASP A 51 -0.86 27.31 2.61
CA ASP A 51 -0.97 26.34 3.71
C ASP A 51 -1.85 25.14 3.34
N VAL A 52 -3.00 25.41 2.71
CA VAL A 52 -3.91 24.34 2.26
C VAL A 52 -3.23 23.48 1.18
N ALA A 53 -2.58 24.10 0.20
CA ALA A 53 -1.88 23.35 -0.86
C ALA A 53 -0.72 22.51 -0.30
N VAL A 54 0.03 23.01 0.69
CA VAL A 54 1.06 22.24 1.41
C VAL A 54 0.43 21.07 2.16
N GLY A 55 -0.66 21.30 2.89
CA GLY A 55 -1.38 20.26 3.62
C GLY A 55 -1.87 19.14 2.70
N LEU A 56 -2.45 19.48 1.55
CA LEU A 56 -2.89 18.49 0.56
C LEU A 56 -1.72 17.69 -0.02
N ARG A 57 -0.57 18.34 -0.31
CA ARG A 57 0.62 17.61 -0.76
C ARG A 57 1.12 16.61 0.27
N ARG A 58 1.10 16.96 1.56
CA ARG A 58 1.45 16.01 2.65
C ARG A 58 0.50 14.82 2.68
N VAL A 59 -0.81 15.06 2.62
CA VAL A 59 -1.80 13.96 2.55
C VAL A 59 -1.55 13.04 1.35
N ALA A 60 -1.20 13.60 0.18
CA ALA A 60 -0.86 12.78 -0.99
C ALA A 60 0.42 11.95 -0.79
N THR A 61 1.40 12.45 -0.05
CA THR A 61 2.58 11.68 0.36
C THR A 61 2.20 10.57 1.34
N ASP A 62 1.39 10.87 2.35
CA ASP A 62 0.92 9.88 3.33
C ASP A 62 0.16 8.71 2.65
N LEU A 63 -0.62 9.01 1.61
CA LEU A 63 -1.32 7.99 0.81
C LEU A 63 -0.35 7.11 0.00
N ASP A 64 0.71 7.67 -0.56
CA ASP A 64 1.74 6.89 -1.28
C ASP A 64 2.53 6.01 -0.33
N ASP A 65 2.91 6.53 0.84
CA ASP A 65 3.63 5.79 1.88
C ASP A 65 2.78 4.63 2.41
N ALA A 66 1.48 4.87 2.64
CA ALA A 66 0.53 3.82 3.00
C ALA A 66 0.41 2.76 1.89
N ALA A 67 0.35 3.17 0.62
CA ALA A 67 0.31 2.23 -0.51
C ALA A 67 1.58 1.37 -0.59
N LEU A 68 2.77 1.96 -0.35
CA LEU A 68 4.03 1.25 -0.31
C LEU A 68 4.07 0.22 0.83
N ALA A 69 3.63 0.62 2.03
CA ALA A 69 3.55 -0.28 3.18
C ALA A 69 2.62 -1.48 2.91
N LEU A 70 1.49 -1.26 2.25
CA LEU A 70 0.57 -2.34 1.85
C LEU A 70 1.22 -3.31 0.85
N ASP A 71 1.97 -2.82 -0.14
CA ASP A 71 2.65 -3.69 -1.10
C ASP A 71 3.75 -4.54 -0.45
N TRP A 72 4.49 -3.97 0.50
CA TRP A 72 5.44 -4.73 1.32
C TRP A 72 4.74 -5.80 2.14
N HIS A 73 3.60 -5.46 2.75
CA HIS A 73 2.81 -6.42 3.51
C HIS A 73 2.28 -7.56 2.63
N ALA A 74 1.75 -7.26 1.44
CA ALA A 74 1.29 -8.29 0.49
C ALA A 74 2.44 -9.24 0.08
N THR A 75 3.62 -8.68 -0.19
CA THR A 75 4.82 -9.46 -0.53
C THR A 75 5.27 -10.37 0.62
N ALA A 76 5.20 -9.88 1.85
CA ALA A 76 5.52 -10.66 3.04
C ALA A 76 4.53 -11.84 3.22
N LEU A 77 3.23 -11.60 3.02
CA LEU A 77 2.21 -12.63 3.11
C LEU A 77 2.40 -13.74 2.08
N GLU A 78 2.73 -13.39 0.83
CA GLU A 78 3.04 -14.38 -0.20
C GLU A 78 4.27 -15.21 0.14
N SER A 79 5.30 -14.56 0.69
CA SER A 79 6.52 -15.24 1.13
C SER A 79 6.23 -16.26 2.23
N VAL A 80 5.38 -15.90 3.20
CA VAL A 80 4.93 -16.81 4.28
C VAL A 80 4.08 -17.95 3.70
N ALA A 81 3.14 -17.65 2.80
CA ALA A 81 2.30 -18.67 2.17
C ALA A 81 3.15 -19.69 1.39
N ALA A 82 4.14 -19.23 0.64
CA ALA A 82 5.07 -20.10 -0.09
C ALA A 82 5.92 -20.96 0.85
N ALA A 83 6.36 -20.41 1.99
CA ALA A 83 7.11 -21.17 3.00
C ALA A 83 6.25 -22.27 3.64
N LEU A 84 4.99 -21.96 3.98
CA LEU A 84 4.03 -22.93 4.51
C LEU A 84 3.75 -24.05 3.50
N ALA A 85 3.56 -23.71 2.22
CA ALA A 85 3.34 -24.70 1.17
C ALA A 85 4.53 -25.67 1.02
N ARG A 86 5.78 -25.15 1.07
CA ARG A 86 6.98 -26.00 1.06
C ARG A 86 7.08 -26.90 2.28
N ALA A 87 6.77 -26.38 3.48
CA ALA A 87 6.79 -27.15 4.70
C ALA A 87 5.74 -28.28 4.69
N ALA A 88 4.53 -28.01 4.18
CA ALA A 88 3.48 -29.01 4.02
C ALA A 88 3.92 -30.14 3.06
N ALA A 89 4.45 -29.79 1.89
CA ALA A 89 4.94 -30.77 0.90
C ALA A 89 6.10 -31.63 1.45
N ALA A 90 7.01 -31.04 2.23
CA ALA A 90 8.08 -31.77 2.90
C ALA A 90 7.53 -32.74 3.96
N GLY A 91 6.55 -32.31 4.75
CA GLY A 91 5.87 -33.16 5.73
C GLY A 91 5.17 -34.35 5.08
N GLU A 92 4.40 -34.12 4.02
CA GLU A 92 3.75 -35.19 3.25
C GLU A 92 4.76 -36.20 2.68
N SER A 93 5.90 -35.71 2.18
CA SER A 93 6.97 -36.54 1.65
C SER A 93 7.60 -37.41 2.74
N ALA A 94 7.84 -36.83 3.92
CA ALA A 94 8.39 -37.56 5.07
C ALA A 94 7.43 -38.64 5.58
N VAL A 95 6.13 -38.33 5.67
CA VAL A 95 5.09 -39.31 6.05
C VAL A 95 5.03 -40.47 5.06
N ARG A 96 5.10 -40.18 3.75
CA ARG A 96 5.09 -41.20 2.70
C ARG A 96 6.33 -42.10 2.76
N ALA A 97 7.52 -41.52 2.96
CA ALA A 97 8.77 -42.26 3.09
C ALA A 97 8.73 -43.23 4.30
N GLY A 98 8.29 -42.75 5.47
CA GLY A 98 8.15 -43.60 6.65
C GLY A 98 7.14 -44.74 6.46
N ALA A 99 6.04 -44.50 5.74
CA ALA A 99 5.07 -45.56 5.43
C ALA A 99 5.67 -46.65 4.52
N HIS A 100 6.53 -46.28 3.56
CA HIS A 100 7.24 -47.23 2.71
C HIS A 100 8.26 -48.06 3.50
N GLU A 101 9.01 -47.45 4.41
CA GLU A 101 9.99 -48.16 5.26
C GLU A 101 9.30 -49.19 6.19
N LEU A 102 8.20 -48.81 6.84
CA LEU A 102 7.42 -49.73 7.68
C LEU A 102 6.85 -50.90 6.89
N SER A 103 6.37 -50.66 5.66
CA SER A 103 5.90 -51.73 4.78
C SER A 103 7.03 -52.67 4.33
N ALA A 104 8.28 -52.21 4.28
CA ALA A 104 9.42 -53.04 3.90
C ALA A 104 9.91 -53.92 5.06
N VAL A 105 9.82 -53.42 6.30
CA VAL A 105 10.19 -54.17 7.51
C VAL A 105 9.17 -55.26 7.86
N LEU A 106 7.90 -55.08 7.50
CA LEU A 106 6.82 -56.03 7.81
C LEU A 106 6.61 -57.14 6.75
N ARG A 107 7.45 -57.21 5.71
CA ARG A 107 7.45 -58.29 4.70
C ARG A 107 8.60 -59.25 4.94
#